data_AF-A0A953TH62-F1
#
_entry.id   AF-A0A953TH62-F1
#
_cell.length_a   1.000
_cell.length_b   1.000
_cell.length_c   1.000
_cell.angle_alpha   90.00
_cell.angle_beta   90.00
_cell.angle_gamma   90.00
#
_symmetry.space_group_name_H-M   'P 1'
#
loop_
_entity.id
_entity.type
_entity.pdbx_description
1 polymer ?
#
loop_
_entity_poly.entity_id
_entity_poly.type
_entity_poly.pdbx_seq_one_letter_code
_entity_poly.pdbx_strand_id
1 'polypeptide(L)'
;QGRALEDGDVLVASTGDGTLGKCGVFRLKEHGGAQLSAVADGHVTIIRVDQETIYPEYLCDYLRKGFGASQIVRLYTGSTGLIEITPEDIDRIICPAFPSIEQQQNRSQSLRDAERQFEKESKEALLKLKDREGLFAKASVDLVTSAAMGY
;
A
#
# COMPACT_ATOMS: atom_id res chain seq x y z
N GLN A 1 -5.56 -22.95 10.85
CA GLN A 1 -6.34 -21.98 11.65
C GLN A 1 -5.66 -20.64 11.50
N GLY A 2 -6.39 -19.57 11.18
CA GLY A 2 -5.80 -18.24 11.01
C GLY A 2 -5.30 -17.67 12.35
N ARG A 3 -4.24 -16.86 12.31
CA ARG A 3 -3.65 -16.22 13.51
C ARG A 3 -4.35 -14.89 13.77
N ALA A 4 -4.71 -14.64 15.03
CA ALA A 4 -5.29 -13.36 15.44
C ALA A 4 -4.25 -12.23 15.34
N LEU A 5 -4.69 -11.08 14.84
CA LEU A 5 -3.85 -9.88 14.68
C LEU A 5 -3.71 -9.12 16.00
N GLU A 6 -2.51 -8.58 16.23
CA GLU A 6 -2.15 -7.74 17.37
C GLU A 6 -1.75 -6.33 16.90
N ASP A 7 -1.93 -5.33 17.76
CA ASP A 7 -1.55 -3.95 17.42
C ASP A 7 -0.08 -3.86 17.03
N GLY A 8 0.20 -3.27 15.87
CA GLY A 8 1.55 -3.15 15.34
C GLY A 8 2.01 -4.34 14.49
N ASP A 9 1.17 -5.35 14.28
CA ASP A 9 1.47 -6.40 13.30
C ASP A 9 1.64 -5.78 11.90
N VAL A 10 2.77 -6.09 11.25
CA VAL A 10 3.01 -5.73 9.85
C VAL A 10 2.50 -6.86 8.97
N LEU A 11 1.55 -6.55 8.11
CA LEU A 11 0.89 -7.49 7.22
C LEU A 11 1.54 -7.41 5.84
N VAL A 12 1.85 -8.55 5.23
CA VAL A 12 2.40 -8.65 3.87
C VAL A 12 1.52 -9.57 3.02
N ALA A 13 1.00 -9.03 1.91
CA ALA A 13 0.28 -9.82 0.93
C ALA A 13 1.23 -10.82 0.26
N SER A 14 0.90 -12.11 0.40
CA SER A 14 1.77 -13.23 0.04
C SER A 14 1.53 -13.74 -1.38
N THR A 15 0.42 -13.36 -2.02
CA THR A 15 0.07 -13.81 -3.38
C THR A 15 -0.55 -12.69 -4.24
N GLY A 16 -0.63 -12.98 -5.54
CA GLY A 16 -1.41 -12.20 -6.52
C GLY A 16 -0.60 -11.18 -7.31
N ASP A 17 -0.80 -11.17 -8.62
CA ASP A 17 -0.19 -10.19 -9.52
C ASP A 17 -0.66 -8.77 -9.20
N GLY A 18 0.29 -7.86 -8.99
CA GLY A 18 0.03 -6.50 -8.54
C GLY A 18 -0.40 -6.33 -7.07
N THR A 19 -0.56 -7.40 -6.29
CA THR A 19 -0.80 -7.34 -4.83
C THR A 19 0.35 -7.87 -4.00
N LEU A 20 1.17 -8.77 -4.55
CA LEU A 20 2.31 -9.34 -3.86
C LEU A 20 3.25 -8.24 -3.36
N GLY A 21 3.67 -8.36 -2.09
CA GLY A 21 4.56 -7.41 -1.45
C GLY A 21 3.90 -6.11 -1.01
N LYS A 22 2.57 -5.95 -1.16
CA LYS A 22 1.85 -4.87 -0.48
C LYS A 22 1.93 -5.10 1.03
N CYS A 23 2.29 -4.05 1.76
CA CYS A 23 2.38 -4.09 3.21
C CYS A 23 1.43 -3.08 3.87
N GLY A 24 0.95 -3.43 5.06
CA GLY A 24 0.16 -2.56 5.93
C GLY A 24 0.51 -2.80 7.39
N VAL A 25 0.18 -1.85 8.26
CA VAL A 25 0.29 -2.04 9.71
C VAL A 25 -1.12 -2.19 10.27
N PHE A 26 -1.37 -3.26 11.02
CA PHE A 26 -2.61 -3.43 11.74
C PHE A 26 -2.59 -2.58 13.01
N ARG A 27 -3.63 -1.76 13.19
CA ARG A 27 -3.84 -0.96 14.40
C ARG A 27 -5.19 -1.33 15.01
N LEU A 28 -5.22 -1.61 16.31
CA LEU A 28 -6.41 -2.08 17.03
C LEU A 28 -7.52 -1.03 17.09
N LYS A 29 -7.20 0.24 16.86
CA LYS A 29 -8.15 1.35 16.89
C LYS A 29 -8.40 1.85 15.47
N GLU A 30 -9.65 1.78 15.01
CA GLU A 30 -10.07 2.55 13.84
C GLU A 30 -10.08 4.05 14.13
N HIS A 31 -10.12 4.84 13.05
CA HIS A 31 -10.52 6.24 13.10
C HIS A 31 -11.99 6.31 13.57
N GLY A 32 -12.20 6.35 14.89
CA GLY A 32 -13.53 6.26 15.52
C GLY A 32 -13.53 5.60 16.89
N GLY A 33 -12.43 4.95 17.31
CA GLY A 33 -12.23 4.44 18.67
C GLY A 33 -12.79 3.05 18.95
N ALA A 34 -13.43 2.40 17.97
CA ALA A 34 -13.84 1.00 18.08
C ALA A 34 -12.61 0.07 18.06
N GLN A 35 -12.62 -0.95 18.91
CA GLN A 35 -11.59 -1.99 18.95
C GLN A 35 -11.83 -3.00 17.83
N LEU A 36 -10.82 -3.21 16.98
CA LEU A 36 -10.85 -4.20 15.93
C LEU A 36 -10.41 -5.57 16.44
N SER A 37 -11.12 -6.60 15.98
CA SER A 37 -10.70 -7.99 16.09
C SER A 37 -10.63 -8.57 14.69
N ALA A 38 -9.45 -9.06 14.30
CA ALA A 38 -9.18 -9.57 12.97
C ALA A 38 -8.29 -10.81 13.03
N VAL A 39 -8.47 -11.68 12.05
CA VAL A 39 -7.70 -12.91 11.88
C VAL A 39 -7.11 -12.86 10.47
N ALA A 40 -5.81 -13.15 10.34
CA ALA A 40 -5.17 -13.19 9.03
C ALA A 40 -5.72 -14.36 8.19
N ASP A 41 -5.98 -14.05 6.92
CA ASP A 41 -6.21 -15.06 5.88
C ASP A 41 -4.90 -15.77 5.51
N GLY A 42 -4.98 -16.96 4.90
CA GLY A 42 -3.83 -17.76 4.50
C GLY A 42 -2.88 -17.07 3.50
N HIS A 43 -3.33 -16.05 2.79
CA HIS A 43 -2.50 -15.28 1.84
C HIS A 43 -1.87 -14.02 2.45
N VAL A 44 -1.96 -13.83 3.77
CA VAL A 44 -1.37 -12.70 4.48
C VAL A 44 -0.35 -13.21 5.49
N THR A 45 0.91 -12.85 5.27
CA THR A 45 1.97 -13.11 6.22
C THR A 45 1.98 -12.02 7.29
N ILE A 46 2.06 -12.42 8.56
CA ILE A 46 2.18 -11.52 9.71
C ILE A 46 3.65 -11.44 10.12
N ILE A 47 4.19 -10.23 10.19
CA ILE A 47 5.48 -9.95 10.82
C ILE A 47 5.21 -9.21 12.13
N ARG A 48 5.54 -9.85 13.26
CA ARG A 48 5.39 -9.29 14.59
C ARG A 48 6.75 -8.89 15.14
N VAL A 49 6.90 -7.62 15.45
CA VAL A 49 8.16 -7.04 15.95
C VAL A 49 8.05 -6.67 17.42
N ASP A 50 9.21 -6.63 18.08
CA ASP A 50 9.35 -5.92 19.33
C ASP A 50 9.28 -4.40 19.06
N GLN A 51 8.20 -3.77 19.52
CA GLN A 51 7.90 -2.36 19.27
C GLN A 51 8.81 -1.40 20.06
N GLU A 52 9.57 -1.89 21.04
CA GLU A 52 10.58 -1.10 21.74
C GLU A 52 11.83 -0.87 20.87
N THR A 53 12.06 -1.75 19.89
CA THR A 53 13.24 -1.72 19.01
C THR A 53 12.91 -1.39 17.56
N ILE A 54 11.71 -1.76 17.08
CA ILE A 54 11.27 -1.52 15.71
C ILE A 54 9.91 -0.84 15.70
N TYR A 55 9.85 0.35 15.11
CA TYR A 55 8.59 1.04 14.85
C TYR A 55 7.87 0.35 13.66
N PRO A 56 6.65 -0.19 13.83
CA PRO A 56 6.01 -1.01 12.79
C PRO A 56 5.84 -0.33 11.43
N GLU A 57 5.47 0.96 11.41
CA GLU A 57 5.31 1.72 10.18
C GLU A 57 6.64 1.90 9.45
N TYR A 58 7.76 2.00 10.19
CA TYR A 58 9.07 2.08 9.58
C TYR A 58 9.49 0.76 8.93
N LEU A 59 9.24 -0.38 9.58
CA LEU A 59 9.45 -1.69 8.95
C LEU A 59 8.57 -1.85 7.70
N CYS A 60 7.28 -1.50 7.81
CA CYS A 60 6.37 -1.50 6.67
C CYS A 60 6.91 -0.63 5.51
N ASP A 61 7.42 0.56 5.80
CA ASP A 61 7.98 1.47 4.80
C ASP A 61 9.28 0.93 4.20
N TYR A 62 10.12 0.27 5.00
CA TYR A 62 11.31 -0.42 4.51
C TYR A 62 10.97 -1.56 3.54
N LEU A 63 9.93 -2.34 3.84
CA LEU A 63 9.45 -3.43 2.98
C LEU A 63 8.77 -2.90 1.70
N ARG A 64 8.10 -1.74 1.75
CA ARG A 64 7.42 -1.14 0.59
C ARG A 64 8.35 -0.34 -0.32
N LYS A 65 9.28 0.41 0.25
CA LYS A 65 10.04 1.48 -0.43
C LYS A 65 11.55 1.39 -0.25
N GLY A 66 12.01 0.69 0.78
CA GLY A 66 13.43 0.49 1.06
C GLY A 66 14.03 -0.71 0.34
N PHE A 67 15.18 -1.16 0.84
CA PHE A 67 15.85 -2.35 0.30
C PHE A 67 15.03 -3.64 0.49
N GLY A 68 14.13 -3.68 1.49
CA GLY A 68 13.17 -4.77 1.67
C GLY A 68 12.31 -5.03 0.44
N ALA A 69 11.88 -3.98 -0.27
CA ALA A 69 11.08 -4.10 -1.49
C ALA A 69 11.82 -4.86 -2.60
N SER A 70 13.12 -4.57 -2.77
CA SER A 70 13.96 -5.25 -3.75
C SER A 70 14.16 -6.74 -3.41
N GLN A 71 14.24 -7.06 -2.11
CA GLN A 71 14.34 -8.43 -1.64
C GLN A 71 13.04 -9.19 -1.90
N ILE A 72 11.88 -8.61 -1.58
CA ILE A 72 10.56 -9.21 -1.87
C ILE A 72 10.41 -9.52 -3.36
N VAL A 73 10.76 -8.56 -4.24
CA VAL A 73 10.71 -8.74 -5.70
C VAL A 73 11.63 -9.87 -6.18
N ARG A 74 12.72 -10.14 -5.47
CA ARG A 74 13.67 -11.20 -5.83
C ARG A 74 13.30 -12.57 -5.25
N LEU A 75 12.54 -12.59 -4.16
CA LEU A 75 12.21 -13.80 -3.42
C LEU A 75 10.90 -14.44 -3.87
N TYR A 76 9.96 -13.69 -4.44
CA TYR A 76 8.74 -14.31 -4.94
C TYR A 76 9.05 -15.30 -6.06
N THR A 77 8.24 -16.34 -6.14
CA THR A 77 8.34 -17.39 -7.15
C THR A 77 7.02 -17.49 -7.93
N GLY A 78 7.06 -18.14 -9.09
CA GLY A 78 5.89 -18.37 -9.93
C GLY A 78 5.99 -17.77 -11.32
N SER A 79 5.01 -18.08 -12.15
CA SER A 79 4.86 -17.58 -13.52
C SER A 79 3.37 -17.37 -13.82
N THR A 80 3.05 -16.63 -14.90
CA THR A 80 1.66 -16.47 -15.39
C THR A 80 0.68 -15.88 -14.36
N GLY A 81 1.10 -14.88 -13.58
CA GLY A 81 0.25 -14.16 -12.62
C GLY A 81 -0.08 -14.92 -11.33
N LEU A 82 0.27 -16.21 -11.23
CA LEU A 82 0.31 -16.96 -9.97
C LEU A 82 1.71 -16.84 -9.37
N ILE A 83 1.91 -15.74 -8.64
CA ILE A 83 3.12 -15.48 -7.88
C ILE A 83 2.86 -15.59 -6.38
N GLU A 84 3.85 -16.09 -5.65
CA GLU A 84 3.77 -16.33 -4.22
C GLU A 84 5.11 -15.98 -3.53
N ILE A 85 5.02 -15.47 -2.31
CA ILE A 85 6.12 -15.33 -1.36
C ILE A 85 5.74 -16.02 -0.05
N THR A 86 6.54 -16.98 0.38
CA THR A 86 6.26 -17.78 1.58
C THR A 86 6.70 -17.06 2.86
N PRO A 87 6.17 -17.42 4.04
CA PRO A 87 6.71 -16.94 5.32
C PRO A 87 8.22 -17.20 5.46
N GLU A 88 8.71 -18.34 4.99
CA GLU A 88 10.14 -18.68 5.01
C GLU A 88 10.98 -17.76 4.12
N ASP A 89 10.41 -17.26 3.02
CA ASP A 89 11.06 -16.26 2.18
C ASP A 89 11.05 -14.88 2.84
N ILE A 90 9.96 -14.50 3.51
CA ILE A 90 9.89 -13.27 4.30
C ILE A 90 10.96 -13.28 5.42
N ASP A 91 11.17 -14.41 6.09
CA ASP A 91 12.22 -14.57 7.11
C ASP A 91 13.65 -14.40 6.58
N ARG A 92 13.85 -14.54 5.26
CA ARG A 92 15.15 -14.29 4.61
C ARG A 92 15.41 -12.83 4.29
N ILE A 93 14.41 -11.95 4.47
CA ILE A 93 14.58 -10.52 4.23
C ILE A 93 15.56 -9.97 5.25
N ILE A 94 16.66 -9.43 4.74
CA ILE A 94 17.69 -8.82 5.57
C ILE A 94 17.21 -7.43 5.99
N CYS A 95 17.11 -7.23 7.30
CA CYS A 95 16.92 -5.92 7.93
C CYS A 95 18.27 -5.41 8.42
N PRO A 96 18.69 -4.18 8.07
CA PRO A 96 19.88 -3.58 8.65
C PRO A 96 19.67 -3.30 10.14
N ALA A 97 20.74 -2.92 10.84
CA ALA A 97 20.61 -2.29 12.14
C ALA A 97 19.78 -0.99 11.97
N PHE A 98 18.53 -1.03 12.41
CA PHE A 98 17.64 0.12 12.32
C PHE A 98 18.08 1.22 13.30
N PRO A 99 17.82 2.49 12.96
CA PRO A 99 18.15 3.61 13.83
C PRO A 99 17.28 3.62 15.09
N SER A 100 17.46 4.60 15.99
CA SER A 100 16.59 4.74 17.16
C SER A 100 15.11 4.84 16.79
N ILE A 101 14.21 4.45 17.70
CA ILE A 101 12.75 4.53 17.48
C ILE A 101 12.32 5.93 17.03
N GLU A 102 12.85 6.99 17.66
CA GLU A 102 12.56 8.37 17.28
C GLU A 102 12.96 8.67 15.82
N GLN A 103 14.13 8.20 15.39
CA GLN A 103 14.59 8.38 14.01
C GLN A 103 13.76 7.56 13.02
N GLN A 104 13.33 6.35 13.40
CA GLN A 104 12.42 5.53 12.60
C GLN A 104 11.08 6.24 12.40
N GLN A 105 10.48 6.77 13.47
CA GLN A 105 9.25 7.54 13.43
C GLN A 105 9.37 8.78 12.54
N ASN A 106 10.40 9.59 12.74
CA ASN A 106 10.62 10.81 11.95
C ASN A 106 10.76 10.53 10.45
N ARG A 107 11.51 9.49 10.08
CA ARG A 107 11.70 9.10 8.66
C ARG A 107 10.42 8.57 8.04
N SER A 108 9.72 7.66 8.75
CA SER A 108 8.45 7.10 8.28
C SER A 108 7.38 8.18 8.13
N GLN A 109 7.28 9.06 9.11
CA GLN A 109 6.34 10.18 9.09
C GLN A 109 6.61 11.11 7.90
N SER A 110 7.87 11.51 7.69
CA SER A 110 8.28 12.35 6.56
C SER A 110 7.92 11.72 5.20
N LEU A 111 8.16 10.42 5.03
CA LEU A 111 7.77 9.70 3.83
C LEU A 111 6.25 9.72 3.63
N ARG A 112 5.48 9.40 4.67
CA ARG A 112 4.02 9.33 4.61
C ARG A 112 3.36 10.69 4.43
N ASP A 113 3.95 11.76 4.96
CA ASP A 113 3.52 13.14 4.69
C ASP A 113 3.69 13.49 3.20
N ALA A 114 4.83 13.14 2.60
CA ALA A 114 5.04 13.33 1.17
C ALA A 114 4.07 12.50 0.32
N GLU A 115 3.82 11.23 0.69
CA GLU A 115 2.81 10.37 0.02
C GLU A 115 1.41 11.00 0.09
N ARG A 116 0.99 11.51 1.26
CA ARG A 116 -0.31 12.20 1.42
C ARG A 116 -0.43 13.45 0.58
N GLN A 117 0.62 14.27 0.52
CA GLN A 117 0.62 15.48 -0.29
C GLN A 117 0.50 15.14 -1.78
N PHE A 118 1.28 14.16 -2.24
CA PHE A 118 1.22 13.66 -3.61
C PHE A 118 -0.18 13.14 -3.97
N GLU A 119 -0.81 12.35 -3.09
CA GLU A 119 -2.15 11.81 -3.33
C GLU A 119 -3.19 12.92 -3.48
N LYS A 120 -3.12 13.95 -2.62
CA LYS A 120 -4.01 15.11 -2.70
C LYS A 120 -3.86 15.85 -4.03
N GLU A 121 -2.63 16.20 -4.40
CA GLU A 121 -2.34 16.92 -5.64
C GLU A 121 -2.75 16.11 -6.88
N SER A 122 -2.43 14.82 -6.90
CA SER A 122 -2.78 13.92 -8.00
C SER A 122 -4.30 13.80 -8.15
N LYS A 123 -5.05 13.75 -7.04
CA LYS A 123 -6.52 13.69 -7.06
C LYS A 123 -7.12 14.98 -7.60
N GLU A 124 -6.60 16.14 -7.19
CA GLU A 124 -7.04 17.43 -7.70
C GLU A 124 -6.76 17.58 -9.21
N ALA A 125 -5.58 17.15 -9.67
CA ALA A 125 -5.22 17.15 -11.08
C ALA A 125 -6.15 16.23 -11.91
N LEU A 126 -6.45 15.02 -11.39
CA LEU A 126 -7.33 14.07 -12.06
C LEU A 126 -8.77 14.58 -12.19
N LEU A 127 -9.29 15.27 -11.16
CA LEU A 127 -10.62 15.88 -11.21
C LEU A 127 -10.67 16.96 -12.30
N LYS A 128 -9.67 17.85 -12.35
CA LYS A 128 -9.57 18.88 -13.38
C LYS A 128 -9.52 18.26 -14.79
N LEU A 129 -8.77 17.17 -14.97
CA LEU A 129 -8.71 16.49 -16.26
C LEU A 129 -10.07 15.93 -16.67
N LYS A 130 -10.75 15.21 -15.78
CA LYS A 130 -12.09 14.65 -16.03
C LYS A 130 -13.11 15.72 -16.38
N ASP A 131 -13.07 16.87 -15.73
CA ASP A 131 -13.94 18.00 -16.05
C ASP A 131 -13.71 18.49 -17.49
N ARG A 132 -12.44 18.60 -17.93
CA ARG A 132 -12.10 19.01 -19.30
C ARG A 132 -12.50 17.97 -20.34
N GLU A 133 -12.30 16.69 -20.05
CA GLU A 133 -12.74 15.59 -20.91
C GLU A 133 -14.27 15.58 -21.07
N GLY A 134 -15.01 15.82 -19.99
CA GLY A 134 -16.47 15.94 -20.02
C GLY A 134 -16.94 17.12 -20.87
N LEU A 135 -16.30 18.28 -20.75
CA LEU A 135 -16.59 19.45 -21.57
C LEU A 135 -16.31 19.19 -23.06
N PHE A 136 -15.17 18.55 -23.37
CA PHE A 136 -14.81 18.20 -24.74
C PHE A 136 -15.80 17.20 -25.36
N ALA A 137 -16.18 16.17 -24.61
CA ALA A 137 -17.16 15.18 -25.05
C ALA A 137 -18.52 15.83 -25.35
N LYS A 138 -18.99 16.74 -24.47
CA LYS A 138 -20.23 17.49 -24.70
C LYS A 138 -20.18 18.36 -25.95
N ALA A 139 -19.11 19.15 -26.12
CA ALA A 139 -18.94 20.00 -27.30
C ALA A 139 -18.94 19.18 -28.60
N SER A 140 -18.37 17.98 -28.57
CA SER A 140 -18.35 17.06 -29.71
C SER A 140 -19.77 16.58 -30.07
N VAL A 141 -20.62 16.27 -29.08
CA VAL A 141 -22.01 15.89 -29.29
C VAL A 141 -22.86 17.06 -29.83
N ASP A 142 -22.65 18.26 -29.29
CA ASP A 142 -23.37 19.46 -29.73
C ASP A 142 -23.07 19.80 -31.21
N LEU A 143 -21.82 19.61 -31.65
CA LEU A 143 -21.41 19.78 -33.06
C LEU A 143 -22.10 18.78 -34.00
N VAL A 144 -22.21 17.50 -33.61
CA VAL A 144 -22.91 16.49 -34.42
C VAL A 144 -24.41 16.80 -34.49
N THR A 145 -25.02 17.19 -33.37
CA THR A 145 -26.46 17.46 -33.29
C THR A 145 -26.84 18.68 -34.12
N SER A 146 -26.05 19.75 -34.06
CA SER A 146 -26.27 20.96 -34.87
C SER A 146 -26.11 20.71 -36.37
N ALA A 147 -25.14 19.89 -36.78
CA ALA A 147 -24.98 19.48 -38.17
C ALA A 147 -26.16 18.64 -38.69
N ALA A 148 -26.75 17.79 -37.85
CA ALA A 148 -27.91 16.96 -38.22
C ALA A 148 -29.23 17.74 -38.31
N MET A 149 -29.39 18.84 -37.56
CA MET A 149 -30.59 19.69 -37.58
C MET A 149 -30.56 20.77 -38.68
N GLY A 150 -29.41 20.97 -39.34
CA GLY A 150 -29.24 21.92 -40.45
C GLY A 150 -29.58 21.36 -41.84
N TYR A 151 -30.05 20.11 -41.92
CA TYR A 151 -30.53 19.44 -43.15
C TYR A 151 -32.04 19.19 -43.09
#